data_AF-A0A376WVK5-F1
#
_entry.id   AF-A0A376WVK5-F1
#
_cell.length_a   1.000
_cell.length_b   1.000
_cell.length_c   1.000
_cell.angle_alpha   90.00
_cell.angle_beta   90.00
_cell.angle_gamma   90.00
#
_symmetry.space_group_name_H-M   'P 1'
#
loop_
_entity.id
_entity.type
_entity.pdbx_description
1 polymer ?
#
loop_
_entity_poly.entity_id
_entity_poly.type
_entity_poly.pdbx_seq_one_letter_code
_entity_poly.pdbx_strand_id
1 'polypeptide(L)' 'MALHDENVVWHSHPVTVQQRELHHGHRGVVLWFTGLSGSGKSTVARGAGGGVT' A
#
# COMPACT_ATOMS: atom_id res chain seq x y z
N MET A 1 11.29 25.01 -5.64
CA MET A 1 10.54 23.88 -6.22
C MET A 1 11.41 23.31 -7.30
N ALA A 2 11.87 22.06 -7.17
CA ALA A 2 12.80 21.48 -8.16
C ALA A 2 12.13 21.49 -9.54
N LEU A 3 12.73 22.25 -10.44
CA LEU A 3 12.35 22.37 -11.85
C LEU A 3 12.86 21.09 -12.53
N HIS A 4 11.95 20.40 -13.23
CA HIS A 4 12.16 19.27 -14.15
C HIS A 4 13.56 18.66 -14.22
N ASP A 5 13.71 17.46 -13.64
CA ASP A 5 14.90 16.62 -13.82
C ASP A 5 14.73 15.80 -15.11
N GLU A 6 15.53 16.08 -16.13
CA GLU A 6 15.44 15.45 -17.46
C GLU A 6 15.71 13.94 -17.45
N ASN A 7 16.27 13.42 -16.34
CA ASN A 7 16.58 11.99 -16.19
C ASN A 7 15.45 11.20 -15.50
N VAL A 8 14.36 11.86 -15.09
CA VAL A 8 13.23 11.21 -14.43
C VAL A 8 12.08 11.04 -15.42
N VAL A 9 11.91 9.83 -15.93
CA VAL A 9 10.82 9.48 -16.84
C VAL A 9 9.76 8.66 -16.10
N TRP A 10 8.52 9.14 -16.10
CA TRP A 10 7.39 8.40 -15.54
C TRP A 10 6.88 7.36 -16.53
N HIS A 11 6.77 6.10 -16.09
CA HIS A 11 6.16 5.03 -16.89
C HIS A 11 4.72 4.76 -16.45
N SER A 12 3.79 4.91 -17.37
CA SER A 12 2.38 4.57 -17.14
C SER A 12 2.22 3.06 -16.99
N HIS A 13 1.49 2.64 -15.95
CA HIS A 13 1.15 1.24 -15.75
C HIS A 13 -0.15 0.91 -16.50
N PRO A 14 -0.24 -0.26 -17.16
CA PRO A 14 -1.43 -0.65 -17.93
C PRO A 14 -2.67 -0.86 -17.05
N VAL A 15 -2.48 -1.09 -15.75
CA VAL A 15 -3.56 -1.25 -14.78
C VAL A 15 -3.69 0.02 -13.95
N THR A 16 -4.86 0.64 -14.00
CA THR A 16 -5.19 1.83 -13.21
C THR A 16 -5.56 1.46 -11.77
N VAL A 17 -5.59 2.45 -10.89
CA VAL A 17 -6.07 2.25 -9.51
C VAL A 17 -7.54 1.84 -9.53
N GLN A 18 -8.37 2.51 -10.33
CA GLN A 18 -9.80 2.23 -10.44
C GLN A 18 -10.07 0.79 -10.91
N GLN A 19 -9.29 0.30 -11.87
CA GLN A 19 -9.39 -1.08 -12.34
C GLN A 19 -9.08 -2.08 -11.24
N ARG A 20 -8.03 -1.85 -10.43
CA ARG A 20 -7.70 -2.71 -9.28
C ARG A 20 -8.79 -2.67 -8.21
N GLU A 21 -9.28 -1.48 -7.87
CA GLU A 21 -10.31 -1.31 -6.84
C GLU A 21 -11.64 -1.95 -7.25
N LEU A 22 -12.04 -1.81 -8.52
CA LEU A 22 -13.22 -2.49 -9.06
C LEU A 22 -13.05 -4.01 -9.03
N HIS A 23 -11.88 -4.52 -9.43
CA HIS A 23 -11.60 -5.95 -9.45
C HIS A 23 -11.63 -6.58 -8.05
N HIS A 24 -11.11 -5.89 -7.03
CA HIS A 24 -11.06 -6.40 -5.65
C HIS A 24 -12.25 -5.97 -4.78
N GLY A 25 -13.15 -5.13 -5.28
CA GLY A 25 -14.34 -4.66 -4.58
C GLY A 25 -14.07 -3.74 -3.39
N HIS A 26 -12.85 -3.20 -3.26
CA HIS A 26 -12.47 -2.30 -2.17
C HIS A 26 -11.36 -1.34 -2.59
N ARG A 27 -11.22 -0.23 -1.86
CA ARG A 27 -10.15 0.75 -2.07
C ARG A 27 -8.85 0.28 -1.45
N GLY A 28 -7.74 0.59 -2.10
CA GLY A 28 -6.41 0.34 -1.53
C GLY A 28 -6.16 1.24 -0.32
N VAL A 29 -5.61 0.68 0.78
CA VAL A 29 -5.26 1.44 1.99
C VAL A 29 -3.87 1.04 2.48
N VAL A 30 -3.21 1.95 3.20
CA VAL A 30 -1.95 1.67 3.89
C VAL A 30 -2.18 1.81 5.39
N LEU A 31 -1.86 0.75 6.15
CA LEU A 31 -1.86 0.77 7.61
C LEU A 31 -0.41 0.85 8.10
N TRP A 32 -0.03 2.00 8.66
CA TRP A 32 1.31 2.24 9.18
C TRP A 32 1.35 2.06 10.70
N PHE A 33 1.83 0.89 11.17
CA PHE A 33 2.03 0.64 12.60
C PHE A 33 3.35 1.25 13.08
N THR A 34 3.29 2.03 14.17
CA THR A 34 4.46 2.63 14.82
C THR A 34 4.43 2.40 16.33
N GLY A 35 5.60 2.40 16.98
CA GLY A 35 5.74 2.12 18.42
C GLY A 35 7.05 1.42 18.80
N LEU A 36 7.32 1.32 20.10
CA LEU A 36 8.55 0.75 20.68
C LEU A 36 8.75 -0.74 20.34
N SER A 37 9.99 -1.23 20.41
CA SER A 37 10.27 -2.67 20.30
C SER A 37 9.47 -3.45 21.37
N GLY A 38 8.88 -4.58 20.99
CA GLY A 38 8.03 -5.37 21.89
C GLY A 38 6.57 -4.90 22.02
N SER A 39 6.16 -3.76 21.46
CA SER A 39 4.78 -3.24 21.56
C SER A 39 3.72 -4.03 20.74
N GLY A 40 4.07 -5.18 20.17
CA GLY A 40 3.13 -6.06 19.46
C GLY A 40 2.76 -5.67 18.03
N LYS A 41 3.41 -4.69 17.39
CA LYS A 41 3.11 -4.24 16.01
C LYS A 41 3.06 -5.37 14.98
N SER A 42 4.07 -6.26 14.99
CA SER A 42 4.14 -7.40 14.08
C SER A 42 3.12 -8.49 14.41
N THR A 43 2.78 -8.68 15.68
CA THR A 43 1.72 -9.59 16.13
C THR A 43 0.37 -9.15 15.58
N VAL A 44 0.05 -7.85 15.70
CA VAL A 44 -1.20 -7.28 15.16
C VAL A 44 -1.22 -7.32 13.64
N ALA A 45 -0.14 -6.91 12.96
CA ALA A 45 -0.07 -6.94 11.50
C ALA A 45 -0.25 -8.35 10.92
N ARG A 46 0.23 -9.38 11.64
CA ARG A 46 0.05 -10.79 11.26
C ARG A 46 -1.37 -11.30 11.58
N GLY A 47 -1.91 -10.95 12.74
CA GLY A 47 -3.26 -11.36 13.18
C GLY A 47 -4.41 -10.66 12.45
N ALA A 48 -4.15 -9.51 11.82
CA ALA A 48 -5.10 -8.80 10.97
C ALA A 48 -5.40 -9.54 9.65
N GLY A 49 -4.71 -10.65 9.36
CA GLY A 49 -5.11 -11.59 8.32
C GLY A 49 -6.37 -12.33 8.75
N GLY A 50 -7.54 -11.81 8.35
CA GLY A 50 -8.77 -12.59 8.31
C GLY A 50 -8.51 -13.93 7.62
N GLY A 51 -9.10 -14.99 8.16
CA GLY A 51 -8.84 -16.36 7.74
C GLY A 51 -8.87 -16.54 6.23
N VAL A 52 -7.83 -17.21 5.71
CA VAL A 52 -7.90 -17.88 4.41
C VAL A 52 -8.88 -19.05 4.57
N THR A 53 -10.14 -18.76 4.26
CA THR A 53 -11.17 -19.68 3.76
C THR A 53 -12.00 -18.91 2.75
#